data_AF-A0A3M1BF77-F1
#
_entry.id   AF-A0A3M1BF77-F1
#
_cell.length_a   1.000
_cell.length_b   1.000
_cell.length_c   1.000
_cell.angle_alpha   90.00
_cell.angle_beta   90.00
_cell.angle_gamma   90.00
#
_symmetry.space_group_name_H-M   'P 1'
#
loop_
_entity.id
_entity.type
_entity.pdbx_description
1 polymer ?
#
loop_
_entity_poly.entity_id
_entity_poly.type
_entity_poly.pdbx_seq_one_letter_code
_entity_poly.pdbx_strand_id
1 'polypeptide(L)'
;MEGVWKVRGGEVSSPLRWGWQRLAQRFAAPQGKGNILKRSKDYGAIFLDLFETIVLFDSGQLPPLRVDGREIRSTLPYLYDVLRRSLPLEERRLLPTLPRFGSTMLALHEELFQRKRVSFREIPSTERFARLLERLGIPDRDGLSRQLAEEHIRHLLSCTHFPYRGELETLARRYPLALVSNFDHAAGGWALLERLGIRRFFRSVSFSGEVGYIKPHPGIFQKSLEEVEVAPQSVLFVGDTPEADIEGARALGMETCWIARRGRAFPEGY
;
A
#
# COMPACT_ATOMS: atom_id res chain seq x y z
N MET A 1 -24.10 21.92 -13.26
CA MET A 1 -24.31 22.45 -11.90
C MET A 1 -23.66 21.50 -10.91
N GLU A 2 -22.68 22.04 -10.18
CA GLU A 2 -22.13 21.63 -8.88
C GLU A 2 -21.59 20.20 -8.64
N GLY A 3 -20.28 20.09 -8.83
CA GLY A 3 -19.37 19.21 -8.11
C GLY A 3 -18.06 19.95 -7.84
N VAL A 4 -18.09 21.00 -7.02
CA VAL A 4 -16.93 21.86 -6.76
C VAL A 4 -16.11 21.30 -5.60
N TRP A 5 -14.92 20.78 -5.92
CA TRP A 5 -13.80 20.69 -4.96
C TRP A 5 -12.85 21.87 -5.23
N LYS A 6 -12.90 22.92 -4.42
CA LYS A 6 -11.86 23.97 -4.34
C LYS A 6 -11.80 24.51 -2.91
N VAL A 7 -10.60 24.52 -2.33
CA VAL A 7 -10.28 25.29 -1.12
C VAL A 7 -9.34 26.42 -1.55
N ARG A 8 -9.84 27.66 -1.53
CA ARG A 8 -9.08 28.89 -1.74
C ARG A 8 -8.55 29.38 -0.38
N GLY A 9 -7.25 29.66 -0.32
CA GLY A 9 -6.64 30.67 0.56
C GLY A 9 -6.43 30.30 2.04
N GLY A 10 -5.21 30.52 2.51
CA GLY A 10 -4.90 30.71 3.94
C GLY A 10 -4.20 29.53 4.63
N GLU A 11 -2.91 29.75 4.92
CA GLU A 11 -2.02 29.06 5.87
C GLU A 11 -1.81 27.52 5.75
N VAL A 12 -0.53 27.16 5.70
CA VAL A 12 0.00 25.80 5.51
C VAL A 12 -0.30 24.94 6.74
N SER A 13 -1.47 24.29 6.73
CA SER A 13 -1.79 23.14 7.56
C SER A 13 -1.98 21.90 6.68
N SER A 14 -1.52 20.72 7.15
CA SER A 14 -1.35 19.51 6.33
C SER A 14 -2.66 19.06 5.62
N PRO A 15 -2.70 18.96 4.27
CA PRO A 15 -3.89 18.54 3.51
C PRO A 15 -4.41 17.15 3.89
N LEU A 16 -3.51 16.30 4.38
CA LEU A 16 -3.76 14.91 4.78
C LEU A 16 -4.67 14.78 6.00
N ARG A 17 -4.63 15.73 6.95
CA ARG A 17 -5.57 15.75 8.08
C ARG A 17 -6.97 16.08 7.61
N TRP A 18 -7.11 17.02 6.68
CA TRP A 18 -8.41 17.46 6.18
C TRP A 18 -9.16 16.37 5.41
N GLY A 19 -8.48 15.51 4.62
CA GLY A 19 -9.14 14.42 3.88
C GLY A 19 -9.81 13.39 4.81
N TRP A 20 -9.03 12.84 5.74
CA TRP A 20 -9.51 11.86 6.72
C TRP A 20 -10.46 12.44 7.77
N GLN A 21 -10.18 13.65 8.27
CA GLN A 21 -11.09 14.32 9.19
C GLN A 21 -12.43 14.63 8.53
N ARG A 22 -12.46 15.11 7.28
CA ARG A 22 -13.72 15.34 6.55
C ARG A 22 -14.46 14.03 6.28
N LEU A 23 -13.74 12.96 5.93
CA LEU A 23 -14.32 11.63 5.74
C LEU A 23 -14.96 11.16 7.05
N ALA A 24 -14.21 11.13 8.14
CA ALA A 24 -14.70 10.72 9.45
C ALA A 24 -15.83 11.62 9.95
N GLN A 25 -15.74 12.95 9.82
CA GLN A 25 -16.80 13.90 10.20
C GLN A 25 -18.10 13.66 9.43
N ARG A 26 -18.01 13.42 8.11
CA ARG A 26 -19.18 13.07 7.28
C ARG A 26 -19.87 11.80 7.80
N PHE A 27 -19.09 10.85 8.33
CA PHE A 27 -19.60 9.59 8.86
C PHE A 27 -19.83 9.59 10.39
N ALA A 28 -19.44 10.63 11.12
CA ALA A 28 -19.65 10.76 12.56
C ALA A 28 -20.96 11.48 12.93
N ALA A 29 -21.53 12.28 12.02
CA ALA A 29 -22.74 13.05 12.30
C ALA A 29 -23.96 12.15 12.61
N PRO A 30 -24.72 12.40 13.71
CA PRO A 30 -25.95 11.68 14.01
C PRO A 30 -27.02 11.93 12.94
N GLN A 31 -27.87 10.94 12.69
CA GLN A 31 -29.04 11.07 11.81
C GLN A 31 -30.11 11.98 12.47
N GLY A 32 -29.93 13.29 12.38
CA GLY A 32 -30.90 14.28 12.84
C GLY A 32 -32.05 14.45 11.85
N LYS A 33 -33.29 14.40 12.35
CA LYS A 33 -34.51 14.79 11.61
C LYS A 33 -34.43 16.29 11.28
N GLY A 34 -34.02 16.64 10.06
CA GLY A 34 -34.09 18.03 9.59
C GLY A 34 -33.29 18.30 8.32
N ASN A 35 -33.99 18.77 7.28
CA ASN A 35 -33.54 19.20 5.95
C ASN A 35 -33.12 18.14 4.92
N ILE A 36 -33.79 18.22 3.76
CA ILE A 36 -33.82 17.30 2.61
C ILE A 36 -32.54 17.38 1.74
N LEU A 37 -31.42 17.92 2.25
CA LEU A 37 -30.17 18.06 1.50
C LEU A 37 -29.00 17.32 2.18
N LYS A 38 -28.65 16.17 1.58
CA LYS A 38 -27.53 15.25 1.86
C LYS A 38 -27.70 14.29 3.06
N ARG A 39 -28.57 13.27 2.90
CA ARG A 39 -28.43 12.01 3.64
C ARG A 39 -27.03 11.43 3.37
N SER A 40 -26.23 11.17 4.41
CA SER A 40 -25.09 10.26 4.27
C SER A 40 -25.65 8.91 3.86
N LYS A 41 -25.30 8.39 2.69
CA LYS A 41 -25.66 7.04 2.29
C LYS A 41 -25.09 6.08 3.35
N ASP A 42 -25.91 5.19 3.89
CA ASP A 42 -25.42 4.17 4.82
C ASP A 42 -24.83 3.03 3.98
N TYR A 43 -23.52 2.85 4.08
CA TYR A 43 -22.81 1.72 3.48
C TYR A 43 -22.94 0.49 4.38
N GLY A 44 -22.96 -0.70 3.77
CA GLY A 44 -22.86 -1.97 4.49
C GLY A 44 -21.46 -2.23 5.04
N ALA A 45 -20.41 -1.69 4.39
CA ALA A 45 -19.04 -1.74 4.86
C ALA A 45 -18.17 -0.63 4.24
N ILE A 46 -17.03 -0.36 4.84
CA ILE A 46 -15.98 0.50 4.28
C ILE A 46 -14.72 -0.34 4.05
N PHE A 47 -14.25 -0.36 2.81
CA PHE A 47 -13.02 -1.04 2.43
C PHE A 47 -11.92 0.01 2.28
N LEU A 48 -10.75 -0.27 2.84
CA LEU A 48 -9.63 0.65 2.90
C LEU A 48 -8.42 0.03 2.20
N ASP A 49 -7.71 0.82 1.40
CA ASP A 49 -6.31 0.54 1.12
C ASP A 49 -5.44 0.83 2.36
N LEU A 50 -4.21 0.30 2.39
CA LEU A 50 -3.28 0.44 3.50
C LEU A 50 -2.31 1.62 3.33
N PHE A 51 -1.37 1.51 2.40
CA PHE A 51 -0.22 2.41 2.30
C PHE A 51 -0.62 3.69 1.57
N GLU A 52 -0.16 4.84 2.06
CA GLU A 52 -0.56 6.17 1.57
C GLU A 52 -2.07 6.50 1.73
N THR A 53 -2.87 5.52 2.16
CA THR A 53 -4.27 5.65 2.56
C THR A 53 -4.39 5.85 4.07
N ILE A 54 -4.16 4.82 4.90
CA ILE A 54 -4.20 4.92 6.38
C ILE A 54 -2.82 4.86 7.03
N VAL A 55 -1.87 4.13 6.43
CA VAL A 55 -0.49 4.06 6.89
C VAL A 55 0.38 4.80 5.90
N LEU A 56 1.11 5.81 6.37
CA LEU A 56 1.94 6.63 5.49
C LEU A 56 3.39 6.19 5.57
N PHE A 57 4.10 6.34 4.46
CA PHE A 57 5.51 5.97 4.33
C PHE A 57 6.40 7.22 4.22
N ASP A 58 7.44 7.26 5.04
CA ASP A 58 8.47 8.29 5.02
C ASP A 58 9.80 7.72 4.50
N SER A 59 9.97 7.75 3.17
CA SER A 59 11.20 7.32 2.53
C SER A 59 12.43 8.11 2.98
N GLY A 60 12.27 9.32 3.54
CA GLY A 60 13.40 10.15 3.99
C GLY A 60 14.24 9.48 5.08
N GLN A 61 13.66 8.55 5.82
CA GLN A 61 14.34 7.76 6.86
C GLN A 61 15.25 6.67 6.30
N LEU A 62 15.12 6.31 5.03
CA LEU A 62 16.00 5.34 4.39
C LEU A 62 17.35 5.99 4.00
N PRO A 63 18.43 5.19 3.94
CA PRO A 63 19.73 5.69 3.54
C PRO A 63 19.70 6.15 2.07
N PRO A 64 20.48 7.20 1.74
CA PRO A 64 20.64 7.63 0.36
C PRO A 64 21.49 6.61 -0.41
N LEU A 65 21.18 6.45 -1.69
CA LEU A 65 21.90 5.60 -2.62
C LEU A 65 21.96 6.31 -3.98
N ARG A 66 23.17 6.43 -4.55
CA ARG A 66 23.37 6.94 -5.92
C ARG A 66 23.38 5.78 -6.91
N VAL A 67 22.43 5.78 -7.85
CA VAL A 67 22.26 4.79 -8.91
C VAL A 67 21.92 5.53 -10.20
N ASP A 68 22.58 5.18 -11.31
CA ASP A 68 22.34 5.74 -12.65
C ASP A 68 22.29 7.29 -12.68
N GLY A 69 23.20 7.93 -11.94
CA GLY A 69 23.31 9.40 -11.86
C GLY A 69 22.25 10.09 -10.99
N ARG A 70 21.38 9.34 -10.31
CA ARG A 70 20.32 9.86 -9.43
C ARG A 70 20.53 9.41 -7.99
N GLU A 71 20.18 10.27 -7.04
CA GLU A 71 20.10 9.89 -5.64
C GLU A 71 18.68 9.45 -5.29
N ILE A 72 18.57 8.27 -4.68
CA ILE A 72 17.31 7.69 -4.21
C ILE A 72 17.42 7.35 -2.72
N ARG A 73 16.28 7.25 -2.05
CA ARG A 73 16.18 6.72 -0.69
C ARG A 73 15.71 5.27 -0.76
N SER A 74 16.51 4.33 -0.25
CA SER A 74 16.27 2.91 -0.54
C SER A 74 16.76 1.99 0.57
N THR A 75 16.16 0.81 0.65
CA THR A 75 16.61 -0.30 1.51
C THR A 75 17.80 -1.06 0.93
N LEU A 76 18.14 -0.82 -0.35
CA LEU A 76 19.21 -1.53 -1.06
C LEU A 76 20.58 -1.54 -0.36
N PRO A 77 21.04 -0.46 0.33
CA PRO A 77 22.27 -0.53 1.11
C PRO A 77 22.26 -1.60 2.21
N TYR A 78 21.12 -1.81 2.88
CA TYR A 78 20.98 -2.88 3.88
C TYR A 78 21.03 -4.26 3.24
N LEU A 79 20.33 -4.44 2.11
CA LEU A 79 20.30 -5.71 1.37
C LEU A 79 21.68 -6.09 0.85
N TYR A 80 22.43 -5.11 0.36
CA TYR A 80 23.80 -5.30 -0.10
C TYR A 80 24.72 -5.76 1.03
N ASP A 81 24.51 -5.25 2.24
CA ASP A 81 25.29 -5.68 3.40
C ASP A 81 24.91 -7.10 3.87
N VAL A 82 23.63 -7.50 3.76
CA VAL A 82 23.22 -8.91 3.94
C VAL A 82 23.96 -9.80 2.95
N LEU A 83 23.95 -9.48 1.65
CA LEU A 83 24.71 -10.24 0.65
C LEU A 83 26.20 -10.35 1.00
N ARG A 84 26.82 -9.24 1.40
CA ARG A 84 28.24 -9.20 1.75
C ARG A 84 28.56 -10.09 2.95
N ARG A 85 27.69 -10.14 3.97
CA ARG A 85 27.90 -10.95 5.17
C ARG A 85 27.62 -12.42 4.92
N SER A 86 26.60 -12.74 4.13
CA SER A 86 26.15 -14.11 3.87
C SER A 86 27.02 -14.86 2.87
N LEU A 87 27.77 -14.18 2.00
CA LEU A 87 28.67 -14.84 1.05
C LEU A 87 30.04 -15.21 1.65
N PRO A 88 30.59 -16.40 1.29
CA PRO A 88 31.98 -16.76 1.56
C PRO A 88 32.96 -15.69 1.08
N LEU A 89 34.09 -15.54 1.76
CA LEU A 89 35.05 -14.46 1.49
C LEU A 89 35.55 -14.48 0.03
N GLU A 90 35.79 -15.67 -0.51
CA GLU A 90 36.22 -15.94 -1.88
C GLU A 90 35.16 -15.63 -2.95
N GLU A 91 33.87 -15.61 -2.57
CA GLU A 91 32.74 -15.28 -3.44
C GLU A 91 32.38 -13.79 -3.37
N ARG A 92 32.75 -13.06 -2.30
CA ARG A 92 32.45 -11.62 -2.16
C ARG A 92 33.02 -10.75 -3.27
N ARG A 93 34.11 -11.18 -3.90
CA ARG A 93 34.69 -10.50 -5.08
C ARG A 93 33.78 -10.53 -6.32
N LEU A 94 32.79 -11.42 -6.34
CA LEU A 94 31.79 -11.55 -7.41
C LEU A 94 30.65 -10.54 -7.24
N LEU A 95 30.52 -9.91 -6.06
CA LEU A 95 29.48 -8.90 -5.85
C LEU A 95 29.73 -7.69 -6.75
N PRO A 96 28.72 -7.22 -7.49
CA PRO A 96 28.83 -5.95 -8.19
C PRO A 96 28.97 -4.81 -7.17
N THR A 97 29.44 -3.65 -7.59
CA THR A 97 29.40 -2.46 -6.71
C THR A 97 27.96 -2.15 -6.27
N LEU A 98 27.78 -1.51 -5.10
CA LEU A 98 26.45 -1.14 -4.60
C LEU A 98 25.60 -0.35 -5.62
N PRO A 99 26.15 0.63 -6.39
CA PRO A 99 25.40 1.26 -7.47
C PRO A 99 24.92 0.28 -8.54
N ARG A 100 25.76 -0.66 -8.98
CA ARG A 100 25.40 -1.64 -10.02
C ARG A 100 24.41 -2.70 -9.51
N PHE A 101 24.52 -3.08 -8.24
CA PHE A 101 23.48 -3.85 -7.54
C PHE A 101 22.15 -3.11 -7.56
N GLY A 102 22.17 -1.81 -7.26
CA GLY A 102 21.00 -0.95 -7.33
C GLY A 102 20.39 -0.87 -8.72
N SER A 103 21.17 -0.62 -9.77
CA SER A 103 20.67 -0.59 -11.16
C SER A 103 20.01 -1.93 -11.53
N THR A 104 20.62 -3.06 -11.15
CA THR A 104 20.07 -4.41 -11.40
C THR A 104 18.72 -4.59 -10.72
N MET A 105 18.58 -4.13 -9.48
CA MET A 105 17.33 -4.21 -8.73
C MET A 105 16.24 -3.31 -9.28
N LEU A 106 16.57 -2.08 -9.68
CA LEU A 106 15.60 -1.16 -10.28
C LEU A 106 15.10 -1.69 -11.63
N ALA A 107 16.00 -2.22 -12.47
CA ALA A 107 15.62 -2.84 -13.74
C ALA A 107 14.74 -4.09 -13.54
N LEU A 108 15.07 -4.93 -12.55
CA LEU A 108 14.21 -6.06 -12.19
C LEU A 108 12.84 -5.59 -11.69
N HIS A 109 12.80 -4.59 -10.81
CA HIS A 109 11.54 -4.05 -10.29
C HIS A 109 10.63 -3.55 -11.41
N GLU A 110 11.17 -2.79 -12.37
CA GLU A 110 10.42 -2.31 -13.53
C GLU A 110 9.86 -3.47 -14.36
N GLU A 111 10.67 -4.48 -14.67
CA GLU A 111 10.19 -5.65 -15.41
C GLU A 111 9.06 -6.38 -14.68
N LEU A 112 9.25 -6.64 -13.38
CA LEU A 112 8.23 -7.31 -12.58
C LEU A 112 6.96 -6.46 -12.49
N PHE A 113 7.10 -5.13 -12.35
CA PHE A 113 5.96 -4.22 -12.36
C PHE A 113 5.17 -4.31 -13.67
N GLN A 114 5.83 -4.30 -14.83
CA GLN A 114 5.16 -4.45 -16.13
C GLN A 114 4.47 -5.81 -16.27
N ARG A 115 5.11 -6.91 -15.84
CA ARG A 115 4.48 -8.24 -15.81
C ARG A 115 3.23 -8.27 -14.93
N LYS A 116 3.27 -7.62 -13.76
CA LYS A 116 2.13 -7.52 -12.85
C LYS A 116 1.00 -6.67 -13.42
N ARG A 117 1.31 -5.59 -14.14
CA ARG A 117 0.29 -4.74 -14.80
C ARG A 117 -0.54 -5.50 -15.84
N VAL A 118 0.05 -6.48 -16.51
CA VAL A 118 -0.63 -7.27 -17.55
C VAL A 118 -1.35 -8.48 -16.94
N SER A 119 -0.68 -9.23 -16.07
CA SER A 119 -1.22 -10.48 -15.53
C SER A 119 -2.11 -10.30 -14.29
N PHE A 120 -1.97 -9.17 -13.60
CA PHE A 120 -2.48 -8.91 -12.25
C PHE A 120 -2.12 -9.95 -11.19
N ARG A 121 -1.18 -10.87 -11.49
CA ARG A 121 -0.68 -11.83 -10.52
C ARG A 121 0.30 -11.13 -9.60
N GLU A 122 0.18 -11.38 -8.30
CA GLU A 122 1.21 -10.90 -7.38
C GLU A 122 2.48 -11.72 -7.54
N ILE A 123 3.62 -11.06 -7.34
CA ILE A 123 4.92 -11.70 -7.29
C ILE A 123 5.44 -11.53 -5.86
N PRO A 124 5.52 -12.60 -5.06
CA PRO A 124 5.96 -12.51 -3.67
C PRO A 124 7.35 -11.88 -3.55
N SER A 125 7.57 -11.14 -2.46
CA SER A 125 8.86 -10.47 -2.21
C SER A 125 10.04 -11.47 -2.24
N THR A 126 9.86 -12.67 -1.71
CA THR A 126 10.87 -13.75 -1.75
C THR A 126 11.23 -14.16 -3.18
N GLU A 127 10.25 -14.33 -4.06
CA GLU A 127 10.47 -14.64 -5.47
C GLU A 127 11.21 -13.50 -6.18
N ARG A 128 10.84 -12.24 -5.89
CA ARG A 128 11.54 -11.07 -6.41
C ARG A 128 13.02 -11.08 -6.04
N PHE A 129 13.38 -11.43 -4.80
CA PHE A 129 14.77 -11.53 -4.39
C PHE A 129 15.48 -12.77 -4.92
N ALA A 130 14.79 -13.90 -5.11
CA ALA A 130 15.35 -15.06 -5.80
C ALA A 130 15.75 -14.73 -7.25
N ARG A 131 14.89 -14.02 -7.98
CA ARG A 131 15.18 -13.53 -9.35
C ARG A 131 16.33 -12.52 -9.38
N LEU A 132 16.50 -11.71 -8.35
CA LEU A 132 17.69 -10.85 -8.21
C LEU A 132 18.96 -11.68 -8.09
N LEU A 133 18.97 -12.65 -7.18
CA LEU A 133 20.13 -13.52 -6.95
C LEU A 133 20.53 -14.24 -8.24
N GLU A 134 19.54 -14.77 -8.98
CA GLU A 134 19.74 -15.38 -10.30
C GLU A 134 20.43 -14.42 -11.29
N ARG A 135 19.96 -13.17 -11.40
CA ARG A 135 20.58 -12.15 -12.28
C ARG A 135 22.00 -11.80 -11.91
N LEU A 136 22.33 -11.91 -10.62
CA LEU A 136 23.67 -11.64 -10.11
C LEU A 136 24.58 -12.88 -10.20
N GLY A 137 24.05 -14.03 -10.63
CA GLY A 137 24.79 -15.30 -10.62
C GLY A 137 25.10 -15.80 -9.20
N ILE A 138 24.31 -15.38 -8.21
CA ILE A 138 24.48 -15.77 -6.81
C ILE A 138 23.49 -16.90 -6.51
N PRO A 139 23.95 -18.07 -6.05
CA PRO A 139 23.05 -19.16 -5.67
C PRO A 139 22.28 -18.81 -4.40
N ASP A 140 20.99 -19.16 -4.37
CA ASP A 140 20.13 -18.98 -3.20
C ASP A 140 20.39 -20.07 -2.15
N ARG A 141 21.55 -19.99 -1.48
CA ARG A 141 21.93 -20.89 -0.38
C ARG A 141 21.33 -20.39 0.93
N ASP A 142 20.97 -21.30 1.82
CA ASP A 142 20.51 -21.01 3.19
C ASP A 142 19.31 -20.04 3.27
N GLY A 143 18.49 -20.02 2.22
CA GLY A 143 17.32 -19.13 2.12
C GLY A 143 17.68 -17.64 2.02
N LEU A 144 18.78 -17.31 1.36
CA LEU A 144 19.24 -15.93 1.17
C LEU A 144 18.16 -15.01 0.56
N SER A 145 17.37 -15.50 -0.41
CA SER A 145 16.25 -14.73 -0.97
C SER A 145 15.21 -14.33 0.08
N ARG A 146 14.90 -15.23 1.02
CA ARG A 146 14.03 -14.96 2.16
C ARG A 146 14.66 -13.95 3.11
N GLN A 147 15.94 -14.10 3.44
CA GLN A 147 16.65 -13.16 4.31
C GLN A 147 16.64 -11.74 3.72
N LEU A 148 16.83 -11.60 2.40
CA LEU A 148 16.73 -10.32 1.71
C LEU A 148 15.30 -9.75 1.75
N ALA A 149 14.29 -10.59 1.57
CA ALA A 149 12.88 -10.18 1.68
C ALA A 149 12.54 -9.67 3.08
N GLU A 150 12.99 -10.38 4.11
CA GLU A 150 12.80 -10.02 5.51
C GLU A 150 13.57 -8.74 5.89
N GLU A 151 14.80 -8.58 5.40
CA GLU A 151 15.59 -7.36 5.59
C GLU A 151 14.90 -6.16 4.93
N HIS A 152 14.47 -6.34 3.69
CA HIS A 152 13.77 -5.30 2.93
C HIS A 152 12.51 -4.84 3.64
N ILE A 153 11.67 -5.79 4.07
CA ILE A 153 10.39 -5.43 4.67
C ILE A 153 10.55 -4.82 6.05
N ARG A 154 11.55 -5.26 6.84
CA ARG A 154 11.83 -4.68 8.15
C ARG A 154 12.12 -3.19 8.06
N HIS A 155 13.01 -2.80 7.14
CA HIS A 155 13.37 -1.39 6.95
C HIS A 155 12.27 -0.57 6.27
N LEU A 156 11.51 -1.16 5.34
CA LEU A 156 10.34 -0.47 4.80
C LEU A 156 9.32 -0.16 5.90
N LEU A 157 9.01 -1.15 6.75
CA LEU A 157 8.01 -1.01 7.80
C LEU A 157 8.47 -0.14 8.96
N SER A 158 9.78 -0.01 9.23
CA SER A 158 10.28 0.96 10.22
C SER A 158 10.01 2.40 9.82
N CYS A 159 9.87 2.69 8.53
CA CYS A 159 9.61 4.02 7.99
C CYS A 159 8.10 4.36 7.87
N THR A 160 7.24 3.58 8.54
CA THR A 160 5.79 3.76 8.49
C THR A 160 5.26 4.46 9.74
N HIS A 161 4.27 5.34 9.55
CA HIS A 161 3.52 5.93 10.66
C HIS A 161 2.01 5.95 10.41
N PHE A 162 1.23 5.88 11.49
CA PHE A 162 -0.23 5.82 11.47
C PHE A 162 -0.83 6.99 12.26
N PRO A 163 -1.15 8.12 11.60
CA PRO A 163 -1.64 9.31 12.29
C PRO A 163 -3.17 9.36 12.46
N TYR A 164 -3.92 8.37 11.96
CA TYR A 164 -5.38 8.43 11.80
C TYR A 164 -6.16 7.51 12.77
N ARG A 165 -5.64 7.34 13.99
CA ARG A 165 -6.25 6.45 14.98
C ARG A 165 -7.70 6.81 15.28
N GLY A 166 -7.97 8.09 15.56
CA GLY A 166 -9.30 8.55 15.96
C GLY A 166 -10.33 8.42 14.82
N GLU A 167 -9.91 8.69 13.58
CA GLU A 167 -10.74 8.54 12.39
C GLU A 167 -11.06 7.07 12.12
N LEU A 168 -10.06 6.18 12.19
CA LEU A 168 -10.28 4.74 12.01
C LEU A 168 -11.21 4.17 13.08
N GLU A 169 -11.01 4.55 14.35
CA GLU A 169 -11.90 4.16 15.47
C GLU A 169 -13.34 4.66 15.27
N THR A 170 -13.50 5.87 14.72
CA THR A 170 -14.81 6.42 14.41
C THR A 170 -15.52 5.63 13.32
N LEU A 171 -14.80 5.27 12.25
CA LEU A 171 -15.36 4.42 11.19
C LEU A 171 -15.69 3.01 11.71
N ALA A 172 -14.79 2.41 12.48
CA ALA A 172 -14.97 1.06 13.02
C ALA A 172 -16.17 0.93 13.99
N ARG A 173 -16.56 2.03 14.66
CA ARG A 173 -17.77 2.06 15.49
C ARG A 173 -19.07 2.05 14.68
N ARG A 174 -19.04 2.46 13.41
CA ARG A 174 -20.24 2.64 12.58
C ARG A 174 -20.35 1.63 11.44
N TYR A 175 -19.22 1.12 10.93
CA TYR A 175 -19.18 0.24 9.78
C TYR A 175 -18.23 -0.93 10.01
N PRO A 176 -18.57 -2.14 9.52
CA PRO A 176 -17.58 -3.17 9.28
C PRO A 176 -16.48 -2.63 8.36
N LEU A 177 -15.22 -2.84 8.74
CA LEU A 177 -14.08 -2.43 7.94
C LEU A 177 -13.38 -3.64 7.32
N ALA A 178 -12.93 -3.48 6.08
CA ALA A 178 -11.98 -4.39 5.44
C ALA A 178 -10.74 -3.64 4.96
N LEU A 179 -9.61 -4.34 4.93
CA LEU A 179 -8.37 -3.86 4.32
C LEU A 179 -8.09 -4.64 3.04
N VAL A 180 -7.80 -3.95 1.95
CA VAL A 180 -7.43 -4.57 0.66
C VAL A 180 -6.20 -3.85 0.12
N SER A 181 -5.04 -4.52 0.13
CA SER A 181 -3.75 -3.88 -0.18
C SER A 181 -2.89 -4.71 -1.14
N ASN A 182 -2.29 -4.01 -2.11
CA ASN A 182 -1.25 -4.55 -2.99
C ASN A 182 0.08 -4.62 -2.23
N PHE A 183 0.19 -5.58 -1.31
CA PHE A 183 1.38 -5.81 -0.51
C PHE A 183 1.87 -7.25 -0.67
N ASP A 184 3.07 -7.38 -1.24
CA ASP A 184 3.69 -8.65 -1.65
C ASP A 184 4.24 -9.49 -0.48
N HIS A 185 4.22 -8.95 0.75
CA HIS A 185 4.77 -9.59 1.95
C HIS A 185 3.75 -9.61 3.10
N ALA A 186 2.77 -10.52 3.01
CA ALA A 186 1.62 -10.57 3.92
C ALA A 186 2.01 -10.72 5.40
N ALA A 187 2.99 -11.56 5.74
CA ALA A 187 3.48 -11.71 7.12
C ALA A 187 3.95 -10.38 7.73
N GLY A 188 4.62 -9.54 6.93
CA GLY A 188 5.02 -8.20 7.34
C GLY A 188 3.82 -7.26 7.49
N GLY A 189 2.79 -7.44 6.65
CA GLY A 189 1.55 -6.66 6.69
C GLY A 189 0.79 -6.94 7.98
N TRP A 190 0.61 -8.22 8.33
CA TRP A 190 0.01 -8.61 9.61
C TRP A 190 0.82 -8.07 10.80
N ALA A 191 2.14 -8.25 10.80
CA ALA A 191 3.00 -7.73 11.87
C ALA A 191 2.90 -6.20 12.01
N LEU A 192 2.76 -5.46 10.90
CA LEU A 192 2.50 -4.02 10.92
C LEU A 192 1.15 -3.70 11.59
N LEU A 193 0.07 -4.36 11.19
CA LEU A 193 -1.27 -4.10 11.75
C LEU A 193 -1.32 -4.40 13.25
N GLU A 194 -0.63 -5.44 13.70
CA GLU A 194 -0.50 -5.79 15.12
C GLU A 194 0.34 -4.76 15.89
N ARG A 195 1.52 -4.40 15.37
CA ARG A 195 2.38 -3.38 15.98
C ARG A 195 1.68 -2.03 16.13
N LEU A 196 0.84 -1.67 15.17
CA LEU A 196 0.03 -0.45 15.20
C LEU A 196 -1.24 -0.60 16.06
N GLY A 197 -1.60 -1.81 16.48
CA GLY A 197 -2.81 -2.11 17.23
C GLY A 197 -4.09 -1.79 16.46
N ILE A 198 -4.06 -1.90 15.12
CA ILE A 198 -5.20 -1.61 14.24
C ILE A 198 -5.82 -2.86 13.61
N ARG A 199 -5.15 -4.02 13.69
CA ARG A 199 -5.68 -5.31 13.22
C ARG A 199 -7.12 -5.56 13.68
N ARG A 200 -7.40 -5.25 14.96
CA ARG A 200 -8.70 -5.45 15.61
C ARG A 200 -9.88 -4.69 14.98
N PHE A 201 -9.62 -3.66 14.18
CA PHE A 201 -10.69 -2.87 13.55
C PHE A 201 -11.21 -3.50 12.27
N PHE A 202 -10.47 -4.46 11.69
CA PHE A 202 -10.79 -5.03 10.40
C PHE A 202 -11.45 -6.42 10.55
N ARG A 203 -12.64 -6.57 9.97
CA ARG A 203 -13.31 -7.86 9.83
C ARG A 203 -12.61 -8.73 8.80
N SER A 204 -12.10 -8.12 7.73
CA SER A 204 -11.34 -8.78 6.66
C SER A 204 -10.04 -8.03 6.38
N VAL A 205 -8.97 -8.78 6.07
CA VAL A 205 -7.70 -8.22 5.58
C VAL A 205 -7.21 -9.07 4.42
N SER A 206 -7.02 -8.43 3.28
CA SER A 206 -6.57 -9.04 2.03
C SER A 206 -5.27 -8.39 1.57
N PHE A 207 -4.16 -9.10 1.75
CA PHE A 207 -2.88 -8.76 1.13
C PHE A 207 -2.73 -9.54 -0.17
N SER A 208 -2.32 -8.86 -1.25
CA SER A 208 -2.06 -9.50 -2.54
C SER A 208 -1.04 -10.64 -2.45
N GLY A 209 -0.06 -10.57 -1.54
CA GLY A 209 0.90 -11.65 -1.30
C GLY A 209 0.28 -12.96 -0.77
N GLU A 210 -0.91 -12.91 -0.16
CA GLU A 210 -1.68 -14.08 0.26
C GLU A 210 -2.72 -14.49 -0.78
N VAL A 211 -3.36 -13.52 -1.42
CA VAL A 211 -4.44 -13.77 -2.39
C VAL A 211 -3.89 -14.22 -3.75
N GLY A 212 -2.66 -13.82 -4.09
CA GLY A 212 -1.99 -14.11 -5.36
C GLY A 212 -2.40 -13.17 -6.51
N TYR A 213 -3.24 -12.18 -6.24
CA TYR A 213 -3.66 -11.16 -7.22
C TYR A 213 -3.52 -9.77 -6.63
N ILE A 214 -3.13 -8.81 -7.47
CA ILE A 214 -3.13 -7.39 -7.14
C ILE A 214 -4.43 -6.72 -7.62
N LYS A 215 -4.88 -5.69 -6.91
CA LYS A 215 -5.80 -4.69 -7.45
C LYS A 215 -5.22 -4.14 -8.76
N PRO A 216 -6.03 -3.92 -9.82
CA PRO A 216 -7.51 -3.92 -9.85
C PRO A 216 -8.18 -5.28 -10.08
N HIS A 217 -7.48 -6.41 -10.02
CA HIS A 217 -8.11 -7.72 -10.26
C HIS A 217 -9.24 -7.99 -9.26
N PRO A 218 -10.43 -8.44 -9.71
CA PRO A 218 -11.61 -8.55 -8.85
C PRO A 218 -11.41 -9.52 -7.67
N GLY A 219 -10.61 -10.57 -7.88
CA GLY A 219 -10.38 -11.62 -6.88
C GLY A 219 -9.88 -11.12 -5.51
N ILE A 220 -9.10 -10.04 -5.45
CA ILE A 220 -8.63 -9.49 -4.16
C ILE A 220 -9.74 -8.76 -3.40
N PHE A 221 -10.65 -8.11 -4.10
CA PHE A 221 -11.81 -7.45 -3.48
C PHE A 221 -12.87 -8.48 -3.08
N GLN A 222 -13.09 -9.50 -3.91
CA GLN A 222 -14.07 -10.56 -3.68
C GLN A 222 -13.83 -11.31 -2.38
N LYS A 223 -12.57 -11.64 -2.06
CA LYS A 223 -12.22 -12.23 -0.75
C LYS A 223 -12.77 -11.40 0.42
N SER A 224 -12.59 -10.08 0.37
CA SER A 224 -13.08 -9.19 1.44
C SER A 224 -14.60 -8.99 1.40
N LEU A 225 -15.24 -9.03 0.24
CA LEU A 225 -16.71 -9.03 0.13
C LEU A 225 -17.32 -10.28 0.78
N GLU A 226 -16.73 -11.45 0.55
CA GLU A 226 -17.16 -12.73 1.11
C GLU A 226 -17.00 -12.76 2.64
N GLU A 227 -15.83 -12.36 3.17
CA GLU A 227 -15.57 -12.35 4.61
C GLU A 227 -16.41 -11.32 5.39
N VAL A 228 -16.77 -10.20 4.74
CA VAL A 228 -17.62 -9.16 5.33
C VAL A 228 -19.12 -9.43 5.11
N GLU A 229 -19.46 -10.29 4.16
CA GLU A 229 -20.83 -10.69 3.78
C GLU A 229 -21.67 -9.50 3.29
N VAL A 230 -21.12 -8.70 2.38
CA VAL A 230 -21.82 -7.53 1.79
C VAL A 230 -21.77 -7.55 0.28
N ALA A 231 -22.82 -7.03 -0.35
CA ALA A 231 -22.84 -6.79 -1.79
C ALA A 231 -21.89 -5.63 -2.14
N PRO A 232 -21.19 -5.67 -3.29
CA PRO A 232 -20.24 -4.62 -3.67
C PRO A 232 -20.89 -3.23 -3.78
N GLN A 233 -22.17 -3.14 -4.19
CA GLN A 233 -22.91 -1.88 -4.27
C GLN A 233 -23.19 -1.22 -2.91
N SER A 234 -23.00 -1.98 -1.82
CA SER A 234 -23.10 -1.49 -0.45
C SER A 234 -21.75 -1.09 0.14
N VAL A 235 -20.66 -1.15 -0.63
CA VAL A 235 -19.30 -0.85 -0.15
C VAL A 235 -18.84 0.52 -0.64
N LEU A 236 -18.23 1.28 0.27
CA LEU A 236 -17.34 2.38 -0.08
C LEU A 236 -15.90 1.90 -0.02
N PHE A 237 -15.20 1.91 -1.16
CA PHE A 237 -13.76 1.69 -1.21
C PHE A 237 -13.02 3.02 -1.09
N VAL A 238 -12.03 3.11 -0.20
CA VAL A 238 -11.22 4.30 0.01
C VAL A 238 -9.75 3.95 -0.26
N GLY A 239 -9.11 4.66 -1.19
CA GLY A 239 -7.73 4.40 -1.56
C GLY A 239 -7.05 5.58 -2.25
N ASP A 240 -5.74 5.46 -2.50
CA ASP A 240 -4.89 6.52 -3.02
C ASP A 240 -4.54 6.35 -4.51
N THR A 241 -4.71 5.14 -5.06
CA THR A 241 -4.24 4.77 -6.39
C THR A 241 -5.42 4.66 -7.37
N PRO A 242 -5.61 5.61 -8.32
CA PRO A 242 -6.77 5.63 -9.22
C PRO A 242 -7.01 4.32 -9.98
N GLU A 243 -5.99 3.83 -10.68
CA GLU A 243 -6.07 2.59 -11.49
C GLU A 243 -6.39 1.35 -10.64
N ALA A 244 -5.74 1.21 -9.48
CA ALA A 244 -5.87 0.01 -8.66
C ALA A 244 -7.11 0.06 -7.76
N ASP A 245 -7.31 1.15 -7.03
CA ASP A 245 -8.32 1.29 -6.00
C ASP A 245 -9.66 1.75 -6.54
N ILE A 246 -9.63 2.76 -7.41
CA ILE A 246 -10.84 3.44 -7.85
C ILE A 246 -11.46 2.69 -9.02
N GLU A 247 -10.71 2.43 -10.09
CA GLU A 247 -11.24 1.68 -11.22
C GLU A 247 -11.54 0.23 -10.85
N GLY A 248 -10.65 -0.43 -10.11
CA GLY A 248 -10.83 -1.81 -9.66
C GLY A 248 -12.09 -2.01 -8.81
N ALA A 249 -12.32 -1.14 -7.83
CA ALA A 249 -13.53 -1.22 -7.00
C ALA A 249 -14.80 -0.82 -7.77
N ARG A 250 -14.72 0.21 -8.62
CA ARG A 250 -15.84 0.67 -9.46
C ARG A 250 -16.29 -0.40 -10.45
N ALA A 251 -15.36 -1.18 -11.01
CA ALA A 251 -15.68 -2.28 -11.93
C ALA A 251 -16.52 -3.39 -11.27
N LEU A 252 -16.47 -3.51 -9.94
CA LEU A 252 -17.31 -4.42 -9.15
C LEU A 252 -18.64 -3.79 -8.72
N GLY A 253 -18.85 -2.50 -8.99
CA GLY A 253 -20.04 -1.75 -8.59
C GLY A 253 -19.93 -1.08 -7.22
N MET A 254 -18.74 -1.01 -6.62
CA MET A 254 -18.53 -0.27 -5.38
C MET A 254 -18.54 1.23 -5.61
N GLU A 255 -18.96 2.00 -4.60
CA GLU A 255 -18.65 3.42 -4.57
C GLU A 255 -17.19 3.63 -4.14
N THR A 256 -16.59 4.71 -4.62
CA THR A 256 -15.16 4.95 -4.44
C THR A 256 -14.87 6.34 -3.91
N CYS A 257 -13.97 6.45 -2.94
CA CYS A 257 -13.43 7.70 -2.45
C CYS A 257 -11.91 7.71 -2.65
N TRP A 258 -11.43 8.62 -3.50
CA TRP A 258 -10.01 8.82 -3.69
C TRP A 258 -9.44 9.74 -2.62
N ILE A 259 -8.31 9.36 -2.03
CA ILE A 259 -7.54 10.19 -1.12
C ILE A 259 -6.33 10.78 -1.86
N ALA A 260 -6.37 12.10 -2.06
CA ALA A 260 -5.28 12.84 -2.68
C ALA A 260 -4.10 13.04 -1.71
N ARG A 261 -2.90 12.61 -2.09
CA ARG A 261 -1.66 13.04 -1.41
C ARG A 261 -1.30 14.47 -1.83
N ARG A 262 -0.70 15.23 -0.90
CA ARG A 262 -0.14 16.59 -1.06
C ARG A 262 0.17 16.97 -2.52
N GLY A 263 -0.52 17.98 -3.03
CA GLY A 263 -0.18 18.64 -4.30
C GLY A 263 -0.43 17.83 -5.57
N ARG A 264 -1.01 16.62 -5.49
CA ARG A 264 -1.46 15.89 -6.69
C ARG A 264 -2.92 16.18 -6.97
N ALA A 265 -3.19 16.74 -8.14
CA ALA A 265 -4.53 16.73 -8.69
C ALA A 265 -4.95 15.28 -8.98
N PHE A 266 -6.26 15.03 -9.01
CA PHE A 266 -6.74 13.78 -9.59
C PHE A 266 -6.26 13.70 -11.04
N PRO A 267 -5.69 12.58 -11.51
CA PRO A 267 -5.18 12.53 -12.87
C PRO A 267 -6.33 12.71 -13.86
N GLU A 268 -6.11 13.53 -14.89
CA GLU A 268 -7.09 13.69 -15.97
C GLU A 268 -7.25 12.34 -16.70
N GLY A 269 -8.50 11.92 -16.94
CA GLY A 269 -8.83 10.66 -17.63
C GLY A 269 -9.43 9.55 -16.76
N TYR A 270 -9.67 9.79 -15.46
CA TYR A 270 -10.21 8.83 -14.49
C TYR A 270 -11.57 9.22 -13.88
#